data_AF-A0A7K8QAF7-F1
#
_entry.id   AF-A0A7K8QAF7-F1
#
_cell.length_a   1.000
_cell.length_b   1.000
_cell.length_c   1.000
_cell.angle_alpha   90.00
_cell.angle_beta   90.00
_cell.angle_gamma   90.00
#
_symmetry.space_group_name_H-M   'P 1'
#
loop_
_entity.id
_entity.type
_entity.pdbx_description
1 polymer ?
#
loop_
_entity_poly.entity_id
_entity_poly.type
_entity_poly.pdbx_seq_one_letter_code
_entity_poly.pdbx_strand_id
1 'polypeptide(L)'
;QGLYKEALIQFEKIKDTDFQAMYQLGVMYYDGLGTEKDPERGVEYMNRILNSDSPKARHLKVAAAYNLGRAYYEGCGVKHSTKEAERLWLIAADHGNPTASVKAQSTLGMLYSMPVLKDLKKAFFWHSEACGNGNLESQGALGIMYLYGQGIRQNTKAALACLREAAQRGNIYAQGYLVEYYYTKRFYSKAAALAKRTTENNDINKLAKIADCHPTYVAKGVAIAAFYLARCLQLGRGIKQDQDTAKKYYSKACHLDPAVAYDLERAANLGRI
;
A
#
# COMPACT_ATOMS: atom_id res chain seq x y z
N GLN A 1 20.69 2.37 -17.35
CA GLN A 1 20.36 3.73 -17.82
C GLN A 1 20.45 3.89 -19.34
N GLY A 2 21.42 3.27 -20.05
CA GLY A 2 21.52 3.38 -21.52
C GLY A 2 20.27 2.94 -22.31
N LEU A 3 19.66 1.81 -21.93
CA LEU A 3 18.46 1.26 -22.60
C LEU A 3 17.26 2.23 -22.63
N TYR A 4 17.07 3.04 -21.58
CA TYR A 4 15.97 4.01 -21.55
C TYR A 4 16.21 5.18 -22.52
N LYS A 5 17.45 5.61 -22.72
CA LYS A 5 17.76 6.69 -23.68
C LYS A 5 17.51 6.26 -25.12
N GLU A 6 17.88 5.03 -25.47
CA GLU A 6 17.62 4.46 -26.79
C GLU A 6 16.13 4.25 -27.01
N ALA A 7 15.41 3.71 -26.01
CA ALA A 7 13.97 3.54 -26.06
C ALA A 7 13.25 4.89 -26.27
N LEU A 8 13.69 5.96 -25.58
CA LEU A 8 13.14 7.30 -25.73
C LEU A 8 13.20 7.78 -27.18
N ILE A 9 14.37 7.63 -27.82
CA ILE A 9 14.57 8.03 -29.22
C ILE A 9 13.65 7.26 -30.16
N GLN A 10 13.49 5.95 -29.95
CA GLN A 10 12.63 5.14 -30.81
C GLN A 10 11.16 5.46 -30.61
N PHE A 11 10.70 5.58 -29.37
CA PHE A 11 9.31 5.90 -29.09
C PHE A 11 8.94 7.30 -29.59
N GLU A 12 9.82 8.30 -29.46
CA GLU A 12 9.59 9.65 -29.99
C GLU A 12 9.33 9.66 -31.51
N LYS A 13 9.95 8.75 -32.26
CA LYS A 13 9.75 8.62 -33.72
C LYS A 13 8.39 8.05 -34.09
N ILE A 14 7.82 7.16 -33.26
CA ILE A 14 6.60 6.40 -33.60
C ILE A 14 5.39 6.75 -32.72
N LYS A 15 5.52 7.68 -31.77
CA LYS A 15 4.45 8.03 -30.81
C LYS A 15 3.12 8.44 -31.46
N ASP A 16 3.16 9.05 -32.64
CA ASP A 16 1.96 9.54 -33.31
C ASP A 16 1.25 8.45 -34.14
N THR A 17 1.88 7.29 -34.33
CA THR A 17 1.32 6.14 -35.05
C THR A 17 1.13 4.89 -34.16
N ASP A 18 1.79 4.84 -33.01
CA ASP A 18 1.72 3.75 -32.04
C ASP A 18 1.38 4.25 -30.62
N PHE A 19 0.19 3.88 -30.13
CA PHE A 19 -0.26 4.21 -28.78
C PHE A 19 0.57 3.55 -27.68
N GLN A 20 1.18 2.39 -27.94
CA GLN A 20 2.09 1.76 -26.97
C GLN A 20 3.30 2.65 -26.77
N ALA A 21 3.91 3.14 -27.84
CA ALA A 21 5.04 4.07 -27.77
C ALA A 21 4.65 5.39 -27.09
N MET A 22 3.48 5.95 -27.41
CA MET A 22 2.95 7.13 -26.73
C MET A 22 2.78 6.89 -25.22
N TYR A 23 2.27 5.72 -24.83
CA TYR A 23 2.09 5.36 -23.42
C TYR A 23 3.43 5.23 -22.70
N GLN A 24 4.40 4.55 -23.31
CA GLN A 24 5.73 4.39 -22.75
C GLN A 24 6.44 5.74 -22.59
N LEU A 25 6.36 6.64 -23.58
CA LEU A 25 6.84 8.01 -23.42
C LEU A 25 6.13 8.74 -22.29
N GLY A 26 4.82 8.57 -22.16
CA GLY A 26 4.04 9.13 -21.07
C GLY A 26 4.63 8.76 -19.71
N VAL A 27 4.90 7.47 -19.51
CA VAL A 27 5.54 6.95 -18.28
C VAL A 27 6.97 7.47 -18.13
N MET A 28 7.76 7.47 -19.20
CA MET A 28 9.15 7.90 -19.17
C MET A 28 9.30 9.38 -18.80
N TYR A 29 8.50 10.26 -19.38
CA TYR A 29 8.47 11.67 -19.02
C TYR A 29 7.94 11.88 -17.61
N TYR A 30 6.88 11.16 -17.21
CA TYR A 30 6.33 11.26 -15.86
C TYR A 30 7.33 10.86 -14.76
N ASP A 31 8.04 9.75 -14.94
CA ASP A 31 8.96 9.19 -13.93
C ASP A 31 10.44 9.61 -14.15
N GLY A 32 10.75 10.35 -15.22
CA GLY A 32 12.13 10.74 -15.58
C GLY A 32 13.02 9.56 -16.00
N LEU A 33 12.44 8.56 -16.67
CA LEU A 33 13.16 7.34 -17.06
C LEU A 33 13.93 7.57 -18.36
N GLY A 34 15.24 7.82 -18.24
CA GLY A 34 16.11 8.06 -19.41
C GLY A 34 15.99 9.46 -20.03
N THR A 35 15.23 10.34 -19.40
CA THR A 35 15.04 11.76 -19.76
C THR A 35 14.95 12.61 -18.49
N GLU A 36 15.06 13.92 -18.62
CA GLU A 36 14.63 14.83 -17.55
C GLU A 36 13.13 14.64 -17.28
N LYS A 37 12.75 14.74 -16.01
CA LYS A 37 11.37 14.52 -15.56
C LYS A 37 10.48 15.66 -16.06
N ASP A 38 9.44 15.33 -16.82
CA ASP A 38 8.44 16.24 -17.36
C ASP A 38 7.04 15.62 -17.17
N PRO A 39 6.44 15.76 -15.97
CA PRO A 39 5.20 15.10 -15.64
C PRO A 39 4.00 15.69 -16.38
N GLU A 40 4.04 16.96 -16.78
CA GLU A 40 2.97 17.61 -17.56
C GLU A 40 2.85 16.94 -18.94
N ARG A 41 3.98 16.75 -19.62
CA ARG A 41 4.02 16.03 -20.89
C ARG A 41 3.65 14.56 -20.75
N GLY A 42 4.08 13.93 -19.66
CA GLY A 42 3.68 12.56 -19.33
C GLY A 42 2.16 12.39 -19.22
N VAL A 43 1.52 13.29 -18.48
CA VAL A 43 0.07 13.38 -18.34
C VAL A 43 -0.62 13.64 -19.67
N GLU A 44 -0.10 14.56 -20.48
CA GLU A 44 -0.66 14.90 -21.79
C GLU A 44 -0.82 13.65 -22.68
N TYR A 45 0.25 12.85 -22.79
CA TYR A 45 0.24 11.62 -23.58
C TYR A 45 -0.76 10.58 -23.03
N MET A 46 -0.84 10.41 -21.70
CA MET A 46 -1.83 9.51 -21.11
C MET A 46 -3.27 9.99 -21.32
N ASN A 47 -3.51 11.30 -21.29
CA ASN A 47 -4.81 11.90 -21.60
C ASN A 47 -5.20 11.66 -23.06
N ARG A 48 -4.26 11.79 -24.01
CA ARG A 48 -4.51 11.47 -25.43
C ARG A 48 -4.93 10.01 -25.62
N ILE A 49 -4.30 9.07 -24.91
CA ILE A 49 -4.67 7.64 -24.95
C ILE A 49 -6.07 7.42 -24.38
N LEU A 50 -6.35 7.96 -23.19
CA LEU A 50 -7.62 7.75 -22.51
C LEU A 50 -8.82 8.26 -23.34
N ASN A 51 -8.63 9.41 -23.98
CA ASN A 51 -9.65 10.07 -24.80
C ASN A 51 -9.65 9.67 -26.28
N SER A 52 -8.79 8.73 -26.71
CA SER A 52 -8.76 8.29 -28.11
C SER A 52 -9.91 7.32 -28.43
N ASP A 53 -10.58 7.53 -29.56
CA ASP A 53 -11.59 6.60 -30.10
C ASP A 53 -10.97 5.45 -30.91
N SER A 54 -9.65 5.45 -31.09
CA SER A 54 -8.96 4.41 -31.86
C SER A 54 -9.08 3.05 -31.15
N PRO A 55 -9.50 1.96 -31.85
CA PRO A 55 -9.48 0.62 -31.30
C PRO A 55 -8.10 0.19 -30.80
N LYS A 56 -7.03 0.72 -31.40
CA LYS A 56 -5.64 0.44 -31.01
C LYS A 56 -5.31 0.95 -29.60
N ALA A 57 -5.95 2.03 -29.14
CA ALA A 57 -5.73 2.59 -27.81
C ALA A 57 -6.50 1.85 -26.69
N ARG A 58 -7.50 1.03 -27.04
CA ARG A 58 -8.44 0.44 -26.07
C ARG A 58 -7.75 -0.32 -24.94
N HIS A 59 -6.76 -1.14 -25.28
CA HIS A 59 -6.03 -1.96 -24.30
C HIS A 59 -5.17 -1.13 -23.33
N LEU A 60 -4.85 0.13 -23.67
CA LEU A 60 -4.03 1.02 -22.86
C LEU A 60 -4.84 1.97 -21.99
N LYS A 61 -6.14 2.14 -22.26
CA LYS A 61 -6.99 3.07 -21.51
C LYS A 61 -7.01 2.78 -20.02
N VAL A 62 -7.01 1.51 -19.62
CA VAL A 62 -6.97 1.09 -18.21
C VAL A 62 -5.67 1.53 -17.54
N ALA A 63 -4.52 1.30 -18.19
CA ALA A 63 -3.22 1.66 -17.67
C ALA A 63 -3.02 3.19 -17.63
N ALA A 64 -3.46 3.90 -18.68
CA ALA A 64 -3.47 5.36 -18.73
C ALA A 64 -4.36 5.96 -17.64
N ALA A 65 -5.58 5.44 -17.46
CA ALA A 65 -6.48 5.89 -16.39
C ALA A 65 -5.85 5.69 -15.01
N TYR A 66 -5.23 4.54 -14.75
CA TYR A 66 -4.56 4.28 -13.47
C TYR A 66 -3.46 5.30 -13.17
N ASN A 67 -2.56 5.56 -14.14
CA ASN A 67 -1.46 6.50 -13.95
C ASN A 67 -1.92 7.96 -13.91
N LEU A 68 -2.94 8.35 -14.69
CA LEU A 68 -3.56 9.67 -14.56
C LEU A 68 -4.20 9.83 -13.17
N GLY A 69 -4.85 8.80 -12.64
CA GLY A 69 -5.38 8.84 -11.28
C GLY A 69 -4.28 9.08 -10.25
N ARG A 70 -3.12 8.44 -10.42
CA ARG A 70 -1.92 8.71 -9.61
C ARG A 70 -1.44 10.16 -9.77
N ALA A 71 -1.38 10.70 -10.98
CA ALA A 71 -0.99 12.08 -11.24
C ALA A 71 -1.89 13.10 -10.54
N TYR A 72 -3.21 12.93 -10.61
CA TYR A 72 -4.18 13.78 -9.90
C TYR A 72 -4.08 13.63 -8.38
N TYR A 73 -3.83 12.43 -7.86
CA TYR A 73 -3.67 12.22 -6.42
C TYR A 73 -2.36 12.83 -5.89
N GLU A 74 -1.28 12.78 -6.67
CA GLU A 74 0.02 13.34 -6.29
C GLU A 74 0.11 14.86 -6.57
N GLY A 75 -0.74 15.38 -7.46
CA GLY A 75 -0.60 16.74 -8.00
C GLY A 75 0.66 16.91 -8.86
N CYS A 76 1.11 15.84 -9.52
CA CYS A 76 2.32 15.84 -10.34
C CYS A 76 1.94 15.94 -11.83
N GLY A 77 2.36 17.02 -12.49
CA GLY A 77 1.98 17.30 -13.88
C GLY A 77 0.53 17.77 -14.08
N VAL A 78 -0.26 17.81 -13.00
CA VAL A 78 -1.63 18.34 -12.94
C VAL A 78 -1.90 18.91 -11.56
N LYS A 79 -2.93 19.77 -11.44
CA LYS A 79 -3.43 20.22 -10.14
C LYS A 79 -3.98 19.03 -9.35
N HIS A 80 -3.57 18.91 -8.08
CA HIS A 80 -4.06 17.88 -7.17
C HIS A 80 -5.60 17.84 -7.11
N SER A 81 -6.18 16.65 -7.27
CA SER A 81 -7.62 16.40 -7.15
C SER A 81 -7.89 14.95 -6.77
N THR A 82 -8.25 14.70 -5.51
CA THR A 82 -8.65 13.35 -5.06
C THR A 82 -9.90 12.85 -5.78
N LYS A 83 -10.82 13.75 -6.16
CA LYS A 83 -12.05 13.40 -6.89
C LYS A 83 -11.75 12.88 -8.29
N GLU A 84 -10.84 13.54 -9.02
CA GLU A 84 -10.44 13.04 -10.35
C GLU A 84 -9.62 11.76 -10.24
N ALA A 85 -8.76 11.63 -9.22
CA ALA A 85 -8.05 10.40 -8.94
C ALA A 85 -9.01 9.22 -8.72
N GLU A 86 -10.01 9.39 -7.86
CA GLU A 86 -11.06 8.39 -7.61
C GLU A 86 -11.79 8.02 -8.92
N ARG A 87 -12.24 9.01 -9.69
CA ARG A 87 -12.94 8.78 -10.97
C ARG A 87 -12.10 7.94 -11.93
N LEU A 88 -10.82 8.26 -12.08
CA LEU A 88 -9.90 7.58 -12.99
C LEU A 88 -9.55 6.16 -12.50
N TRP A 89 -9.38 5.97 -11.19
CA TRP A 89 -9.18 4.64 -10.63
C TRP A 89 -10.43 3.76 -10.72
N LEU A 90 -11.63 4.32 -10.59
CA LEU A 90 -12.87 3.59 -10.85
C LEU A 90 -12.95 3.09 -12.29
N ILE A 91 -12.53 3.91 -13.27
CA ILE A 91 -12.41 3.50 -14.67
C ILE A 91 -11.38 2.36 -14.81
N ALA A 92 -10.19 2.52 -14.20
CA ALA A 92 -9.13 1.52 -14.29
C ALA A 92 -9.46 0.19 -13.58
N ALA A 93 -10.29 0.25 -12.53
CA ALA A 93 -10.72 -0.92 -11.78
C ALA A 93 -11.90 -1.67 -12.45
N ASP A 94 -12.55 -1.06 -13.44
CA ASP A 94 -13.64 -1.61 -14.26
C ASP A 94 -14.64 -2.44 -13.44
N HIS A 95 -15.22 -1.82 -12.41
CA HIS A 95 -16.20 -2.46 -11.51
C HIS A 95 -15.75 -3.76 -10.81
N GLY A 96 -14.44 -4.01 -10.67
CA GLY A 96 -13.93 -5.22 -10.04
C GLY A 96 -13.67 -6.37 -11.03
N ASN A 97 -13.81 -6.13 -12.34
CA ASN A 97 -13.51 -7.12 -13.37
C ASN A 97 -12.10 -7.75 -13.12
N PRO A 98 -11.97 -9.09 -13.06
CA PRO A 98 -10.68 -9.77 -12.82
C PRO A 98 -9.59 -9.47 -13.83
N THR A 99 -9.98 -9.01 -15.03
CA THR A 99 -9.05 -8.57 -16.09
C THR A 99 -8.66 -7.09 -15.99
N ALA A 100 -9.23 -6.36 -15.03
CA ALA A 100 -8.97 -4.94 -14.80
C ALA A 100 -7.72 -4.70 -13.95
N SER A 101 -7.42 -3.43 -13.67
CA SER A 101 -6.24 -3.08 -12.88
C SER A 101 -6.42 -3.46 -11.42
N VAL A 102 -5.80 -4.57 -11.02
CA VAL A 102 -5.66 -4.99 -9.61
C VAL A 102 -5.03 -3.88 -8.76
N LYS A 103 -4.10 -3.12 -9.34
CA LYS A 103 -3.52 -1.94 -8.68
C LYS A 103 -4.58 -0.89 -8.38
N ALA A 104 -5.44 -0.55 -9.34
CA ALA A 104 -6.53 0.40 -9.14
C ALA A 104 -7.52 -0.08 -8.07
N GLN A 105 -7.90 -1.36 -8.08
CA GLN A 105 -8.77 -1.95 -7.06
C GLN A 105 -8.15 -1.80 -5.66
N SER A 106 -6.87 -2.16 -5.50
CA SER A 106 -6.17 -2.00 -4.21
C SER A 106 -6.06 -0.54 -3.78
N THR A 107 -5.77 0.38 -4.71
CA THR A 107 -5.68 1.82 -4.43
C THR A 107 -7.03 2.41 -4.01
N LEU A 108 -8.14 2.00 -4.63
CA LEU A 108 -9.49 2.39 -4.19
C LEU A 108 -9.80 1.87 -2.78
N GLY A 109 -9.43 0.62 -2.47
CA GLY A 109 -9.55 0.06 -1.12
C GLY A 109 -8.85 0.93 -0.07
N MET A 110 -7.62 1.37 -0.38
CA MET A 110 -6.85 2.27 0.47
C MET A 110 -7.48 3.65 0.58
N LEU A 111 -7.91 4.23 -0.55
CA LEU A 111 -8.53 5.54 -0.61
C LEU A 111 -9.75 5.63 0.32
N TYR A 112 -10.64 4.63 0.25
CA TYR A 112 -11.82 4.56 1.11
C TYR A 112 -11.52 4.14 2.56
N SER A 113 -10.30 3.70 2.84
CA SER A 113 -9.83 3.44 4.21
C SER A 113 -9.27 4.70 4.88
N MET A 114 -8.94 5.75 4.11
CA MET A 114 -8.38 7.01 4.64
C MET A 114 -9.45 7.83 5.37
N PRO A 115 -9.09 8.58 6.44
CA PRO A 115 -10.06 9.35 7.22
C PRO A 115 -10.92 10.34 6.42
N VAL A 116 -10.36 10.94 5.37
CA VAL A 116 -11.02 11.98 4.56
C VAL A 116 -12.13 11.43 3.67
N LEU A 117 -11.95 10.23 3.10
CA LEU A 117 -12.90 9.58 2.20
C LEU A 117 -13.44 8.28 2.79
N LYS A 118 -13.47 8.20 4.12
CA LYS A 118 -13.72 6.97 4.84
C LYS A 118 -15.09 6.37 4.49
N ASP A 119 -15.07 5.28 3.74
CA ASP A 119 -16.22 4.43 3.46
C ASP A 119 -15.77 2.98 3.58
N LEU A 120 -15.89 2.43 4.79
CA LEU A 120 -15.37 1.10 5.09
C LEU A 120 -16.10 -0.01 4.31
N LYS A 121 -17.33 0.22 3.82
CA LYS A 121 -18.03 -0.75 2.98
C LYS A 121 -17.43 -0.78 1.58
N LYS A 122 -17.15 0.39 1.00
CA LYS A 122 -16.43 0.47 -0.29
C LYS A 122 -14.99 -0.03 -0.16
N ALA A 123 -14.30 0.30 0.93
CA ALA A 123 -12.97 -0.24 1.19
C ALA A 123 -12.97 -1.77 1.22
N PHE A 124 -13.95 -2.37 1.92
CA PHE A 124 -14.09 -3.82 2.00
C PHE A 124 -14.33 -4.43 0.63
N PHE A 125 -15.24 -3.85 -0.16
CA PHE A 125 -15.53 -4.29 -1.52
C PHE A 125 -14.27 -4.27 -2.39
N TRP A 126 -13.58 -3.14 -2.50
CA TRP A 126 -12.42 -3.01 -3.38
C TRP A 126 -11.22 -3.86 -2.95
N HIS A 127 -10.99 -3.99 -1.64
CA HIS A 127 -9.98 -4.93 -1.15
C HIS A 127 -10.37 -6.39 -1.41
N SER A 128 -11.66 -6.73 -1.36
CA SER A 128 -12.13 -8.09 -1.70
C SER A 128 -11.86 -8.42 -3.17
N GLU A 129 -12.19 -7.51 -4.09
CA GLU A 129 -11.91 -7.67 -5.52
C GLU A 129 -10.40 -7.81 -5.77
N ALA A 130 -9.60 -6.88 -5.23
CA ALA A 130 -8.15 -6.93 -5.39
C ALA A 130 -7.53 -8.21 -4.82
N CYS A 131 -7.99 -8.66 -3.64
CA CYS A 131 -7.54 -9.90 -3.01
C CYS A 131 -7.91 -11.14 -3.84
N GLY A 132 -9.14 -11.19 -4.38
CA GLY A 132 -9.58 -12.25 -5.30
C GLY A 132 -8.70 -12.35 -6.54
N ASN A 133 -8.17 -11.21 -6.99
CA ASN A 133 -7.22 -11.11 -8.10
C ASN A 133 -5.74 -11.18 -7.68
N GLY A 134 -5.45 -11.65 -6.47
CA GLY A 134 -4.10 -11.97 -6.00
C GLY A 134 -3.33 -10.83 -5.32
N ASN A 135 -3.95 -9.68 -5.05
CA ASN A 135 -3.31 -8.55 -4.38
C ASN A 135 -3.02 -8.85 -2.90
N LEU A 136 -1.74 -8.96 -2.58
CA LEU A 136 -1.26 -9.28 -1.24
C LEU A 136 -1.60 -8.20 -0.20
N GLU A 137 -1.51 -6.92 -0.57
CA GLU A 137 -1.80 -5.80 0.33
C GLU A 137 -3.27 -5.77 0.75
N SER A 138 -4.15 -6.00 -0.21
CA SER A 138 -5.60 -6.07 0.05
C SER A 138 -5.95 -7.29 0.89
N GLN A 139 -5.24 -8.41 0.74
CA GLN A 139 -5.40 -9.55 1.64
C GLN A 139 -5.05 -9.19 3.09
N GLY A 140 -3.95 -8.46 3.30
CA GLY A 140 -3.58 -7.92 4.61
C GLY A 140 -4.64 -6.96 5.19
N ALA A 141 -5.14 -6.04 4.36
CA ALA A 141 -6.18 -5.09 4.72
C ALA A 141 -7.49 -5.81 5.14
N LEU A 142 -7.96 -6.78 4.35
CA LEU A 142 -9.15 -7.59 4.69
C LEU A 142 -8.98 -8.32 6.01
N GLY A 143 -7.77 -8.84 6.28
CA GLY A 143 -7.44 -9.47 7.55
C GLY A 143 -7.72 -8.56 8.74
N ILE A 144 -7.37 -7.29 8.64
CA ILE A 144 -7.60 -6.25 9.65
C ILE A 144 -9.09 -5.89 9.71
N MET A 145 -9.74 -5.73 8.56
CA MET A 145 -11.16 -5.41 8.49
C MET A 145 -12.01 -6.48 9.15
N TYR A 146 -11.71 -7.76 8.93
CA TYR A 146 -12.34 -8.87 9.65
C TYR A 146 -11.95 -8.90 11.14
N LEU A 147 -10.72 -8.53 11.50
CA LEU A 147 -10.25 -8.58 12.89
C LEU A 147 -11.02 -7.60 13.79
N TYR A 148 -11.28 -6.40 13.29
CA TYR A 148 -11.93 -5.32 14.04
C TYR A 148 -13.39 -5.05 13.61
N GLY A 149 -13.91 -5.77 12.61
CA GLY A 149 -15.25 -5.52 12.07
C GLY A 149 -15.38 -4.15 11.38
N GLN A 150 -14.35 -3.74 10.63
CA GLN A 150 -14.36 -2.46 9.91
C GLN A 150 -15.06 -2.64 8.57
N GLY A 151 -16.25 -2.05 8.40
CA GLY A 151 -17.02 -2.14 7.14
C GLY A 151 -17.69 -3.49 6.89
N ILE A 152 -17.39 -4.50 7.72
CA ILE A 152 -17.93 -5.85 7.67
C ILE A 152 -18.10 -6.39 9.10
N ARG A 153 -18.85 -7.48 9.28
CA ARG A 153 -18.94 -8.15 10.58
C ARG A 153 -17.58 -8.72 10.97
N GLN A 154 -17.22 -8.55 12.25
CA GLN A 154 -16.01 -9.14 12.80
C GLN A 154 -16.00 -10.67 12.63
N ASN A 155 -14.87 -11.20 12.15
CA ASN A 155 -14.65 -12.64 11.98
C ASN A 155 -13.16 -12.97 12.21
N THR A 156 -12.81 -13.32 13.44
CA THR A 156 -11.43 -13.63 13.83
C THR A 156 -10.83 -14.81 13.05
N LYS A 157 -11.65 -15.80 12.65
CA LYS A 157 -11.15 -16.95 11.88
C LYS A 157 -10.71 -16.51 10.47
N ALA A 158 -11.56 -15.75 9.78
CA ALA A 158 -11.23 -15.18 8.47
C ALA A 158 -10.05 -14.21 8.58
N ALA A 159 -10.06 -13.34 9.58
CA ALA A 159 -8.97 -12.41 9.86
C ALA A 159 -7.61 -13.12 9.95
N LEU A 160 -7.51 -14.16 10.78
CA LEU A 160 -6.26 -14.89 10.96
C LEU A 160 -5.83 -15.66 9.73
N ALA A 161 -6.77 -16.17 8.92
CA ALA A 161 -6.43 -16.80 7.65
C ALA A 161 -5.76 -15.80 6.70
N CYS A 162 -6.42 -14.66 6.45
CA CYS A 162 -5.89 -13.60 5.59
C CYS A 162 -4.55 -13.05 6.11
N LEU A 163 -4.47 -12.73 7.40
CA LEU A 163 -3.26 -12.14 7.99
C LEU A 163 -2.07 -13.10 7.96
N ARG A 164 -2.27 -14.39 8.27
CA ARG A 164 -1.17 -15.38 8.29
C ARG A 164 -0.64 -15.63 6.88
N GLU A 165 -1.52 -15.80 5.91
CA GLU A 165 -1.12 -16.03 4.53
C GLU A 165 -0.39 -14.80 3.96
N ALA A 166 -0.93 -13.61 4.19
CA ALA A 166 -0.30 -12.37 3.74
C ALA A 166 1.08 -12.17 4.40
N ALA A 167 1.17 -12.37 5.72
CA ALA A 167 2.42 -12.26 6.46
C ALA A 167 3.48 -13.26 6.01
N GLN A 168 3.08 -14.50 5.68
CA GLN A 168 3.98 -15.54 5.16
C GLN A 168 4.56 -15.16 3.80
N ARG A 169 3.79 -14.45 2.98
CA ARG A 169 4.22 -13.90 1.68
C ARG A 169 4.96 -12.57 1.79
N GLY A 170 5.25 -12.10 3.01
CA GLY A 170 6.07 -10.92 3.26
C GLY A 170 5.30 -9.62 3.50
N ASN A 171 3.98 -9.66 3.64
CA ASN A 171 3.20 -8.46 3.95
C ASN A 171 3.50 -7.96 5.38
N ILE A 172 4.24 -6.85 5.48
CA ILE A 172 4.70 -6.27 6.76
C ILE A 172 3.54 -5.71 7.58
N TYR A 173 2.51 -5.17 6.92
CA TYR A 173 1.34 -4.64 7.60
C TYR A 173 0.59 -5.74 8.35
N ALA A 174 0.36 -6.88 7.69
CA ALA A 174 -0.24 -8.07 8.29
C ALA A 174 0.63 -8.68 9.39
N GLN A 175 1.96 -8.67 9.25
CA GLN A 175 2.88 -9.11 10.29
C GLN A 175 2.72 -8.28 11.57
N GLY A 176 2.64 -6.95 11.46
CA GLY A 176 2.40 -6.06 12.60
C GLY A 176 1.12 -6.39 13.36
N TYR A 177 0.01 -6.58 12.66
CA TYR A 177 -1.26 -6.95 13.29
C TYR A 177 -1.29 -8.38 13.84
N LEU A 178 -0.51 -9.31 13.27
CA LEU A 178 -0.31 -10.63 13.90
C LEU A 178 0.47 -10.53 15.21
N VAL A 179 1.47 -9.64 15.29
CA VAL A 179 2.19 -9.38 16.54
C VAL A 179 1.22 -8.87 17.59
N GLU A 180 0.40 -7.87 17.27
CA GLU A 180 -0.65 -7.35 18.16
C GLU A 180 -1.60 -8.46 18.63
N TYR A 181 -2.08 -9.28 17.68
CA TYR A 181 -2.98 -10.37 17.99
C TYR A 181 -2.34 -11.37 18.96
N TYR A 182 -1.11 -11.81 18.68
CA TYR A 182 -0.40 -12.76 19.53
C TYR A 182 -0.12 -12.18 20.92
N TYR A 183 0.24 -10.90 20.98
CA TYR A 183 0.46 -10.21 22.25
C TYR A 183 -0.83 -10.18 23.10
N THR A 184 -1.93 -9.75 22.50
CA THR A 184 -3.25 -9.64 23.16
C THR A 184 -3.78 -11.00 23.62
N LYS A 185 -3.47 -12.07 22.87
CA LYS A 185 -3.79 -13.47 23.25
C LYS A 185 -2.75 -14.10 24.19
N ARG A 186 -1.80 -13.31 24.73
CA ARG A 186 -0.75 -13.74 25.67
C ARG A 186 0.23 -14.76 25.09
N PHE A 187 0.31 -14.90 23.77
CA PHE A 187 1.35 -15.69 23.09
C PHE A 187 2.64 -14.88 22.95
N TYR A 188 3.18 -14.41 24.08
CA TYR A 188 4.22 -13.38 24.10
C TYR A 188 5.51 -13.80 23.41
N SER A 189 5.98 -15.04 23.58
CA SER A 189 7.18 -15.52 22.89
C SER A 189 7.01 -15.53 21.37
N LYS A 190 5.81 -15.88 20.89
CA LYS A 190 5.48 -15.85 19.46
C LYS A 190 5.37 -14.41 18.94
N ALA A 191 4.74 -13.53 19.72
CA ALA A 191 4.64 -12.11 19.41
C ALA A 191 6.04 -11.47 19.29
N ALA A 192 6.90 -11.68 20.29
CA ALA A 192 8.26 -11.16 20.32
C ALA A 192 9.13 -11.72 19.17
N ALA A 193 9.06 -13.01 18.88
CA ALA A 193 9.83 -13.63 17.80
C ALA A 193 9.40 -13.13 16.41
N LEU A 194 8.09 -12.95 16.18
CA LEU A 194 7.61 -12.34 14.95
C LEU A 194 8.01 -10.87 14.88
N ALA A 195 7.82 -10.11 15.95
CA ALA A 195 8.13 -8.69 16.00
C ALA A 195 9.61 -8.40 15.72
N LYS A 196 10.52 -9.19 16.31
CA LYS A 196 11.96 -9.08 16.06
C LYS A 196 12.24 -9.19 14.56
N ARG A 197 11.77 -10.25 13.90
CA ARG A 197 11.92 -10.47 12.45
C ARG A 197 11.33 -9.32 11.62
N THR A 198 10.12 -8.87 11.95
CA THR A 198 9.47 -7.75 11.24
C THR A 198 10.25 -6.44 11.37
N THR A 199 10.98 -6.25 12.47
CA THR A 199 11.75 -5.02 12.74
C THR A 199 13.21 -5.07 12.30
N GLU A 200 13.72 -6.20 11.77
CA GLU A 200 15.13 -6.35 11.39
C GLU A 200 15.55 -5.43 10.22
N ASN A 201 14.65 -5.17 9.26
CA ASN A 201 14.92 -4.26 8.15
C ASN A 201 14.36 -2.86 8.41
N ASN A 202 15.22 -1.84 8.31
CA ASN A 202 14.89 -0.44 8.62
C ASN A 202 14.56 0.39 7.37
N ASP A 203 14.79 -0.12 6.16
CA ASP A 203 14.55 0.64 4.94
C ASP A 203 13.11 0.46 4.45
N ILE A 204 12.21 1.30 4.99
CA ILE A 204 10.78 1.31 4.66
C ILE A 204 10.56 1.50 3.16
N ASN A 205 11.33 2.39 2.52
CA ASN A 205 11.17 2.68 1.09
C ASN A 205 11.58 1.50 0.22
N LYS A 206 12.67 0.80 0.58
CA LYS A 206 13.08 -0.43 -0.10
C LYS A 206 12.07 -1.56 0.12
N LEU A 207 11.59 -1.73 1.35
CA LEU A 207 10.55 -2.73 1.65
C LEU A 207 9.26 -2.47 0.88
N ALA A 208 8.81 -1.22 0.84
CA ALA A 208 7.64 -0.78 0.07
C ALA A 208 7.79 -1.09 -1.42
N LYS A 209 8.97 -0.81 -2.01
CA LYS A 209 9.27 -1.14 -3.41
C LYS A 209 9.26 -2.64 -3.69
N ILE A 210 9.85 -3.45 -2.81
CA ILE A 210 9.89 -4.91 -2.96
C ILE A 210 8.48 -5.51 -2.84
N ALA A 211 7.66 -4.97 -1.92
CA ALA A 211 6.32 -5.47 -1.65
C ALA A 211 5.24 -4.89 -2.58
N ASP A 212 5.58 -3.97 -3.49
CA ASP A 212 4.61 -3.17 -4.28
C ASP A 212 3.51 -2.57 -3.37
N CYS A 213 3.94 -2.07 -2.21
CA CYS A 213 3.09 -1.55 -1.13
C CYS A 213 3.37 -0.06 -0.91
N HIS A 214 2.35 0.68 -0.49
CA HIS A 214 2.54 2.08 -0.11
C HIS A 214 3.38 2.19 1.19
N PRO A 215 4.44 3.02 1.24
CA PRO A 215 5.37 3.08 2.37
C PRO A 215 4.73 3.30 3.75
N THR A 216 3.61 4.02 3.81
CA THR A 216 2.88 4.27 5.06
C THR A 216 2.40 2.98 5.74
N TYR A 217 1.95 1.97 4.97
CA TYR A 217 1.46 0.72 5.53
C TYR A 217 2.60 -0.16 6.03
N VAL A 218 3.73 -0.15 5.33
CA VAL A 218 4.96 -0.78 5.78
C VAL A 218 5.44 -0.12 7.08
N ALA A 219 5.55 1.21 7.12
CA ALA A 219 5.94 1.97 8.30
C ALA A 219 5.04 1.65 9.49
N LYS A 220 3.73 1.66 9.28
CA LYS A 220 2.74 1.33 10.29
C LYS A 220 2.88 -0.10 10.81
N GLY A 221 3.06 -1.09 9.94
CA GLY A 221 3.28 -2.48 10.33
C GLY A 221 4.54 -2.66 11.19
N VAL A 222 5.65 -2.03 10.79
CA VAL A 222 6.90 -2.05 11.56
C VAL A 222 6.75 -1.31 12.89
N ALA A 223 6.03 -0.19 12.93
CA ALA A 223 5.77 0.58 14.15
C ALA A 223 4.98 -0.24 15.18
N ILE A 224 3.91 -0.91 14.75
CA ILE A 224 3.14 -1.83 15.61
C ILE A 224 4.04 -2.93 16.16
N ALA A 225 4.82 -3.59 15.30
CA ALA A 225 5.74 -4.66 15.70
C ALA A 225 6.79 -4.15 16.70
N ALA A 226 7.40 -2.99 16.44
CA ALA A 226 8.38 -2.37 17.33
C ALA A 226 7.78 -2.04 18.69
N PHE A 227 6.57 -1.46 18.75
CA PHE A 227 5.89 -1.14 20.00
C PHE A 227 5.64 -2.39 20.85
N TYR A 228 5.09 -3.45 20.26
CA TYR A 228 4.83 -4.68 21.01
C TYR A 228 6.11 -5.43 21.40
N LEU A 229 7.18 -5.34 20.61
CA LEU A 229 8.49 -5.85 21.01
C LEU A 229 9.05 -5.07 22.22
N ALA A 230 8.91 -3.75 22.20
CA ALA A 230 9.29 -2.89 23.33
C ALA A 230 8.52 -3.27 24.60
N ARG A 231 7.20 -3.51 24.50
CA ARG A 231 6.37 -4.00 25.60
C ARG A 231 6.83 -5.35 26.13
N CYS A 232 7.18 -6.29 25.24
CA CYS A 232 7.70 -7.60 25.65
C CYS A 232 9.03 -7.46 26.43
N LEU A 233 9.94 -6.61 25.95
CA LEU A 233 11.23 -6.33 26.60
C LEU A 233 11.06 -5.58 27.93
N GLN A 234 10.17 -4.59 27.99
CA GLN A 234 9.90 -3.80 29.19
C GLN A 234 9.33 -4.66 30.32
N LEU A 235 8.43 -5.59 29.98
CA LEU A 235 7.70 -6.40 30.96
C LEU A 235 8.26 -7.81 31.16
N GLY A 236 9.31 -8.20 30.43
CA GLY A 236 9.83 -9.57 30.44
C GLY A 236 8.83 -10.62 29.95
N ARG A 237 7.94 -10.23 29.01
CA ARG A 237 6.87 -11.10 28.51
C ARG A 237 7.38 -11.92 27.33
N GLY A 238 7.61 -13.21 27.57
CA GLY A 238 8.01 -14.18 26.53
C GLY A 238 9.46 -14.06 26.04
N ILE A 239 10.20 -13.07 26.53
CA ILE A 239 11.63 -12.81 26.31
C ILE A 239 12.23 -12.17 27.57
N LYS A 240 13.57 -12.21 27.72
CA LYS A 240 14.27 -11.60 28.86
C LYS A 240 13.99 -10.10 28.90
N GLN A 241 13.75 -9.59 30.11
CA GLN A 241 13.53 -8.16 30.34
C GLN A 241 14.79 -7.35 29.99
N ASP A 242 14.61 -6.25 29.28
CA ASP A 242 15.68 -5.33 28.87
C ASP A 242 15.08 -3.92 28.64
N GLN A 243 15.28 -3.04 29.61
CA GLN A 243 14.69 -1.70 29.59
C GLN A 243 15.33 -0.78 28.55
N ASP A 244 16.64 -0.91 28.29
CA ASP A 244 17.35 -0.02 27.38
C ASP A 244 17.01 -0.34 25.93
N THR A 245 16.92 -1.63 25.60
CA THR A 245 16.45 -2.07 24.29
C THR A 245 14.96 -1.75 24.11
N ALA A 246 14.12 -1.88 25.15
CA ALA A 246 12.71 -1.48 25.09
C ALA A 246 12.55 -0.01 24.68
N LYS A 247 13.27 0.92 25.33
CA LYS A 247 13.25 2.36 24.99
C LYS A 247 13.58 2.61 23.52
N LYS A 248 14.60 1.93 22.97
CA LYS A 248 14.97 2.06 21.56
C LYS A 248 13.84 1.65 20.62
N TYR A 249 13.12 0.58 20.93
CA TYR A 249 11.99 0.12 20.11
C TYR A 249 10.75 1.01 20.24
N TYR A 250 10.49 1.60 21.41
CA TYR A 250 9.47 2.64 21.54
C TYR A 250 9.80 3.87 20.70
N SER A 251 11.03 4.39 20.78
CA SER A 251 11.47 5.50 19.94
C SER A 251 11.36 5.18 18.45
N LYS A 252 11.72 3.95 18.06
CA LYS A 252 11.55 3.47 16.68
C LYS A 252 10.08 3.48 16.24
N ALA A 253 9.16 3.00 17.06
CA ALA A 253 7.73 3.04 16.76
C ALA A 253 7.26 4.49 16.55
N CYS A 254 7.63 5.41 17.45
CA CYS A 254 7.30 6.83 17.36
C CYS A 254 7.87 7.50 16.10
N HIS A 255 9.11 7.17 15.70
CA HIS A 255 9.71 7.74 14.49
C HIS A 255 9.07 7.23 13.20
N LEU A 256 8.58 5.99 13.20
CA LEU A 256 7.96 5.38 12.02
C LEU A 256 6.49 5.80 11.84
N ASP A 257 5.71 5.79 12.92
CA ASP A 257 4.30 6.19 12.90
C ASP A 257 3.89 6.76 14.27
N PRO A 258 3.98 8.09 14.45
CA PRO A 258 3.63 8.74 15.72
C PRO A 258 2.18 8.52 16.16
N ALA A 259 1.24 8.44 15.20
CA ALA A 259 -0.17 8.28 15.50
C ALA A 259 -0.44 6.89 16.08
N VAL A 260 0.13 5.84 15.47
CA VAL A 260 0.04 4.49 16.01
C VAL A 260 0.72 4.37 17.37
N ALA A 261 1.91 4.93 17.53
CA ALA A 261 2.59 4.88 18.83
C ALA A 261 1.76 5.55 19.93
N TYR A 262 1.14 6.70 19.64
CA TYR A 262 0.23 7.39 20.56
C TYR A 262 -0.99 6.54 20.93
N ASP A 263 -1.66 5.94 19.94
CA ASP A 263 -2.86 5.13 20.17
C ASP A 263 -2.55 3.88 21.01
N LEU A 264 -1.42 3.21 20.73
CA LEU A 264 -0.97 2.03 21.47
C LEU A 264 -0.53 2.39 22.90
N GLU A 265 0.19 3.49 23.09
CA GLU A 265 0.58 3.98 24.41
C GLU A 265 -0.64 4.34 25.25
N ARG A 266 -1.62 5.01 24.65
CA ARG A 266 -2.90 5.29 25.31
C ARG A 266 -3.63 4.00 25.69
N ALA A 267 -3.66 3.00 24.82
CA ALA A 267 -4.27 1.70 25.13
C ALA A 267 -3.56 0.99 26.29
N ALA A 268 -2.23 1.06 26.36
CA ALA A 268 -1.44 0.48 27.45
C ALA A 268 -1.71 1.20 28.78
N ASN A 269 -1.76 2.53 28.78
CA ASN A 269 -2.07 3.34 29.97
C ASN A 269 -3.50 3.12 30.48
N LEU A 270 -4.43 2.77 29.59
CA LEU A 270 -5.81 2.38 29.95
C LEU A 270 -5.94 0.89 30.33
N GLY A 271 -4.83 0.13 30.40
CA GLY A 271 -4.83 -1.29 30.77
C GLY A 271 -5.50 -2.22 29.74
N ARG A 272 -5.67 -1.76 28.49
CA ARG A 272 -6.27 -2.57 27.41
C ARG A 272 -5.27 -3.54 26.79
N ILE A 273 -3.98 -3.25 26.90
CA ILE A 273 -2.83 -4.07 26.44
C ILE A 273 -1.67 -4.00 27.43
#